data_AF-A0A4V5TRL5-F1
#
_entry.id   AF-A0A4V5TRL5-F1
#
_cell.length_a   1.000
_cell.length_b   1.000
_cell.length_c   1.000
_cell.angle_alpha   90.00
_cell.angle_beta   90.00
_cell.angle_gamma   90.00
#
_symmetry.space_group_name_H-M   'P 1'
#
loop_
_entity.id
_entity.type
_entity.pdbx_description
1 polymer ?
#
loop_
_entity_poly.entity_id
_entity_poly.type
_entity_poly.pdbx_seq_one_letter_code
_entity_poly.pdbx_strand_id
1 'polypeptide(L)'
;ATGIAITSLFIITGCSSNAETAPVKKDTVQSQRKHTETVNTSPQNFYKDTTSGKIEHIHGIGYAGNMPGVSIATHSGIKVYQNGKWFETKTELHDYMGFQATKNGFFASGHPEPGANLKNPLGLMKSSDGGNTLEKLAFYGESDFHNLAVGYNTEAIYLYNERPNSKLQQGFYFSTNNGQDWKNSKLKGLSSTIHSFSV
;
A
#
# COMPACT_ATOMS: atom_id res chain seq x y z
N ALA A 1 64.68 -7.30 -16.50
CA ALA A 1 64.04 -7.49 -17.83
C ALA A 1 63.43 -8.89 -17.79
N THR A 2 62.14 -9.13 -17.96
CA THR A 2 61.24 -8.68 -19.04
C THR A 2 59.80 -8.85 -18.56
N GLY A 3 58.94 -7.86 -18.82
CA GLY A 3 57.50 -7.98 -18.63
C GLY A 3 56.86 -8.75 -19.79
N ILE A 4 55.78 -9.47 -19.51
CA ILE A 4 54.95 -10.13 -20.53
C ILE A 4 53.51 -9.65 -20.31
N ALA A 5 53.04 -8.82 -21.22
CA ALA A 5 51.63 -8.44 -21.34
C ALA A 5 50.89 -9.58 -22.06
N ILE A 6 49.78 -10.03 -21.48
CA ILE A 6 48.91 -11.05 -22.08
C ILE A 6 47.71 -10.31 -22.69
N THR A 7 47.69 -10.23 -24.01
CA THR A 7 46.57 -9.74 -24.81
C THR A 7 45.73 -10.95 -25.20
N SER A 8 44.56 -11.12 -24.59
CA SER A 8 43.64 -12.21 -24.93
C SER A 8 42.61 -11.73 -25.95
N LEU A 9 42.63 -12.40 -27.11
CA LEU A 9 41.84 -12.18 -28.31
C LEU A 9 40.43 -12.82 -28.13
N PHE A 10 39.37 -12.04 -28.34
CA PHE A 10 37.98 -12.55 -28.35
C PHE A 10 37.66 -13.17 -29.73
N ILE A 11 37.25 -14.43 -29.76
CA ILE A 11 36.73 -15.09 -30.96
C ILE A 11 35.21 -15.02 -30.95
N ILE A 12 34.64 -14.43 -32.01
CA ILE A 12 33.20 -14.33 -32.24
C ILE A 12 32.80 -15.50 -33.14
N THR A 13 31.98 -16.43 -32.64
CA THR A 13 31.32 -17.45 -33.45
C THR A 13 29.91 -16.99 -33.84
N GLY A 14 29.74 -16.61 -35.10
CA GLY A 14 28.44 -16.44 -35.75
C GLY A 14 28.03 -17.73 -36.44
N CYS A 15 26.79 -18.17 -36.25
CA CYS A 15 26.21 -19.28 -37.00
C CYS A 15 25.47 -18.75 -38.23
N SER A 16 25.95 -19.14 -39.41
CA SER A 16 25.30 -18.96 -40.72
C SER A 16 24.48 -20.20 -41.06
N SER A 17 23.36 -19.99 -41.76
CA SER A 17 22.32 -20.95 -42.15
C SER A 17 22.56 -21.56 -43.53
N ASN A 18 22.20 -22.84 -43.72
CA ASN A 18 21.73 -23.47 -44.98
C ASN A 18 21.02 -24.80 -44.62
N ALA A 19 19.69 -24.92 -44.80
CA ALA A 19 18.95 -25.64 -45.87
C ALA A 19 19.25 -27.16 -45.93
N GLU A 20 18.31 -28.12 -45.94
CA GLU A 20 17.01 -28.19 -46.63
C GLU A 20 16.21 -29.48 -46.24
N THR A 21 14.89 -29.50 -46.52
CA THR A 21 13.90 -30.61 -46.71
C THR A 21 12.63 -30.62 -45.82
N ALA A 22 11.47 -30.64 -46.49
CA ALA A 22 10.08 -30.45 -46.02
C ALA A 22 9.28 -31.78 -46.01
N PRO A 23 7.93 -31.82 -45.82
CA PRO A 23 7.03 -31.18 -44.85
C PRO A 23 6.21 -32.21 -44.03
N VAL A 24 5.79 -31.91 -42.80
CA VAL A 24 4.62 -32.55 -42.18
C VAL A 24 3.81 -31.51 -41.43
N LYS A 25 2.64 -31.15 -41.96
CA LYS A 25 1.61 -30.40 -41.24
C LYS A 25 1.11 -31.26 -40.08
N LYS A 26 1.36 -30.79 -38.85
CA LYS A 26 0.48 -31.07 -37.72
C LYS A 26 0.04 -29.73 -37.17
N ASP A 27 -1.24 -29.42 -37.37
CA ASP A 27 -1.93 -28.30 -36.77
C ASP A 27 -1.77 -28.39 -35.25
N THR A 28 -0.87 -27.58 -34.71
CA THR A 28 -0.84 -27.29 -33.28
C THR A 28 -1.39 -25.90 -33.15
N VAL A 29 -2.68 -25.84 -32.79
CA VAL A 29 -3.37 -24.64 -32.35
C VAL A 29 -2.53 -24.04 -31.24
N GLN A 30 -1.78 -23.01 -31.58
CA GLN A 30 -1.05 -22.20 -30.62
C GLN A 30 -2.12 -21.46 -29.83
N SER A 31 -2.47 -22.03 -28.68
CA SER A 31 -3.25 -21.36 -27.65
C SER A 31 -2.43 -20.14 -27.24
N GLN A 32 -2.70 -19.02 -27.90
CA GLN A 32 -2.39 -17.72 -27.37
C GLN A 32 -3.06 -17.68 -26.01
N ARG A 33 -2.27 -17.84 -24.95
CA ARG A 33 -2.66 -17.38 -23.62
C ARG A 33 -2.88 -15.89 -23.77
N LYS A 34 -4.12 -15.54 -24.09
CA LYS A 34 -4.71 -14.25 -23.79
C LYS A 34 -4.36 -14.03 -22.33
N HIS A 35 -3.45 -13.10 -22.10
CA HIS A 35 -3.21 -12.57 -20.78
C HIS A 35 -4.55 -11.98 -20.39
N THR A 36 -5.36 -12.77 -19.70
CA THR A 36 -6.58 -12.30 -19.08
C THR A 36 -6.08 -11.22 -18.15
N GLU A 37 -6.29 -9.97 -18.55
CA GLU A 37 -6.26 -8.84 -17.66
C GLU A 37 -7.03 -9.31 -16.43
N THR A 38 -6.31 -9.54 -15.33
CA THR A 38 -6.90 -9.50 -14.01
C THR A 38 -7.74 -8.25 -14.03
N VAL A 39 -9.05 -8.43 -13.89
CA VAL A 39 -10.02 -7.34 -13.86
C VAL A 39 -9.52 -6.39 -12.78
N ASN A 40 -8.76 -5.38 -13.21
CA ASN A 40 -8.30 -4.30 -12.39
C ASN A 40 -9.59 -3.57 -12.11
N THR A 41 -10.22 -3.87 -10.97
CA THR A 41 -11.18 -2.98 -10.33
C THR A 41 -10.42 -1.76 -9.86
N SER A 42 -9.78 -1.07 -10.80
CA SER A 42 -9.22 0.23 -10.58
C SER A 42 -10.40 1.10 -10.21
N PRO A 43 -10.35 1.84 -9.08
CA PRO A 43 -11.44 2.66 -8.60
C PRO A 43 -11.66 3.91 -9.50
N GLN A 44 -11.49 3.79 -10.82
CA GLN A 44 -11.55 4.86 -11.81
C GLN A 44 -12.87 5.65 -11.75
N ASN A 45 -13.98 5.00 -11.38
CA ASN A 45 -15.25 5.69 -11.21
C ASN A 45 -15.39 6.41 -9.85
N PHE A 46 -14.58 6.04 -8.86
CA PHE A 46 -14.57 6.64 -7.52
C PHE A 46 -13.57 7.80 -7.41
N TYR A 47 -12.52 7.79 -8.22
CA TYR A 47 -11.55 8.89 -8.32
C TYR A 47 -11.88 9.85 -9.46
N LYS A 48 -11.40 11.10 -9.35
CA LYS A 48 -11.44 12.11 -10.41
C LYS A 48 -10.07 12.78 -10.54
N ASP A 49 -9.71 13.20 -11.75
CA ASP A 49 -8.54 14.05 -11.99
C ASP A 49 -8.65 15.33 -11.15
N THR A 50 -7.53 15.77 -10.59
CA THR A 50 -7.41 17.08 -9.95
C THR A 50 -6.12 17.75 -10.39
N THR A 51 -6.21 19.00 -10.82
CA THR A 51 -5.08 19.80 -11.32
C THR A 51 -4.74 20.96 -10.39
N SER A 52 -5.49 21.13 -9.29
CA SER A 52 -5.34 22.22 -8.35
C SER A 52 -5.85 21.80 -6.98
N GLY A 53 -5.24 22.31 -5.92
CA GLY A 53 -5.65 22.05 -4.56
C GLY A 53 -4.47 22.27 -3.61
N LYS A 54 -4.77 22.33 -2.32
CA LYS A 54 -3.76 22.40 -1.28
C LYS A 54 -3.80 21.10 -0.47
N ILE A 55 -2.65 20.47 -0.32
CA ILE A 55 -2.46 19.38 0.64
C ILE A 55 -1.83 20.04 1.88
N GLU A 56 -2.55 20.04 2.99
CA GLU A 56 -2.05 20.59 4.25
C GLU A 56 -1.07 19.61 4.90
N HIS A 57 -1.60 18.48 5.37
CA HIS A 57 -0.82 17.40 5.98
C HIS A 57 -0.96 16.11 5.19
N ILE A 58 0.13 15.34 5.19
CA ILE A 58 0.19 13.98 4.69
C ILE A 58 0.40 13.06 5.91
N HIS A 59 -0.54 12.16 6.14
CA HIS A 59 -0.54 11.24 7.29
C HIS A 59 -0.12 9.82 6.93
N GLY A 60 0.43 9.67 5.73
CA GLY A 60 1.02 8.44 5.22
C GLY A 60 1.08 8.44 3.70
N ILE A 61 2.02 7.66 3.15
CA ILE A 61 2.29 7.54 1.73
C ILE A 61 2.69 6.11 1.39
N GLY A 62 2.26 5.60 0.24
CA GLY A 62 2.74 4.31 -0.25
C GLY A 62 1.98 3.78 -1.46
N TYR A 63 2.48 2.68 -2.03
CA TYR A 63 1.83 1.95 -3.12
C TYR A 63 0.88 0.90 -2.54
N ALA A 64 -0.39 1.22 -2.38
CA ALA A 64 -1.40 0.21 -2.06
C ALA A 64 -1.55 -0.74 -3.25
N GLY A 65 -1.43 -2.06 -3.05
CA GLY A 65 -1.32 -3.02 -4.16
C GLY A 65 -2.55 -3.13 -5.07
N ASN A 66 -3.70 -2.59 -4.63
CA ASN A 66 -4.94 -2.45 -5.40
C ASN A 66 -5.08 -1.07 -6.08
N MET A 67 -4.11 -0.18 -5.90
CA MET A 67 -4.11 1.18 -6.44
C MET A 67 -3.11 1.31 -7.58
N PRO A 68 -3.42 2.13 -8.59
CA PRO A 68 -2.61 2.18 -9.80
C PRO A 68 -1.40 3.13 -9.70
N GLY A 69 -1.18 3.75 -8.54
CA GLY A 69 -0.13 4.74 -8.31
C GLY A 69 0.18 4.95 -6.83
N VAL A 70 0.95 6.01 -6.52
CA VAL A 70 1.31 6.37 -5.14
C VAL A 70 0.09 6.97 -4.45
N SER A 71 -0.36 6.37 -3.36
CA SER A 71 -1.44 6.89 -2.53
C SER A 71 -0.89 7.73 -1.38
N ILE A 72 -1.55 8.83 -1.07
CA ILE A 72 -1.33 9.63 0.14
C ILE A 72 -2.65 9.80 0.90
N ALA A 73 -2.57 9.80 2.22
CA ALA A 73 -3.69 10.12 3.08
C ALA A 73 -3.63 11.58 3.55
N THR A 74 -4.77 12.26 3.51
CA THR A 74 -4.90 13.69 3.82
C THR A 74 -6.14 13.94 4.67
N HIS A 75 -6.33 15.20 5.10
CA HIS A 75 -7.55 15.67 5.76
C HIS A 75 -8.81 15.67 4.87
N SER A 76 -8.69 15.32 3.58
CA SER A 76 -9.78 15.34 2.60
C SER A 76 -9.77 14.06 1.76
N GLY A 77 -9.58 12.92 2.41
CA GLY A 77 -9.54 11.61 1.76
C GLY A 77 -8.17 11.24 1.17
N ILE A 78 -8.19 10.20 0.34
CA ILE A 78 -7.01 9.67 -0.33
C ILE A 78 -6.78 10.42 -1.64
N LYS A 79 -5.52 10.76 -1.91
CA LYS A 79 -5.08 11.25 -3.21
C LYS A 79 -4.10 10.26 -3.82
N VAL A 80 -4.15 10.10 -5.14
CA VAL A 80 -3.32 9.15 -5.88
C VAL A 80 -2.56 9.90 -6.95
N TYR A 81 -1.25 9.69 -7.02
CA TYR A 81 -0.42 10.17 -8.11
C TYR A 81 -0.11 9.04 -9.08
N GLN A 82 -0.51 9.20 -10.34
CA GLN A 82 -0.29 8.22 -11.40
C GLN A 82 -0.06 8.93 -12.73
N ASN A 83 0.95 8.49 -13.49
CA ASN A 83 1.19 8.94 -14.87
C ASN A 83 1.24 10.47 -15.04
N GLY A 84 1.90 11.17 -14.11
CA GLY A 84 2.02 12.63 -14.16
C GLY A 84 0.79 13.40 -13.70
N LYS A 85 -0.26 12.72 -13.23
CA LYS A 85 -1.53 13.32 -12.80
C LYS A 85 -1.86 12.98 -11.35
N TRP A 86 -2.54 13.92 -10.72
CA TRP A 86 -3.16 13.72 -9.41
C TRP A 86 -4.63 13.37 -9.56
N PHE A 87 -5.08 12.48 -8.68
CA PHE A 87 -6.46 12.04 -8.56
C PHE A 87 -6.89 12.15 -7.10
N GLU A 88 -8.16 12.45 -6.87
CA GLU A 88 -8.77 12.45 -5.53
C GLU A 88 -10.10 11.70 -5.54
N THR A 89 -10.53 11.20 -4.39
CA THR A 89 -11.83 10.54 -4.27
C THR A 89 -12.97 11.55 -4.47
N LYS A 90 -14.12 11.07 -4.97
CA LYS A 90 -15.33 11.89 -5.14
C LYS A 90 -16.15 12.03 -3.86
N THR A 91 -16.13 10.99 -3.03
CA THR A 91 -16.81 10.86 -1.73
C THR A 91 -15.86 10.18 -0.74
N GLU A 92 -16.33 9.88 0.48
CA GLU A 92 -15.50 9.31 1.55
C GLU A 92 -14.27 10.21 1.82
N LEU A 93 -14.50 11.53 1.86
CA LEU A 93 -13.48 12.56 2.07
C LEU A 93 -13.08 12.64 3.55
N HIS A 94 -12.86 11.47 4.16
CA HIS A 94 -12.53 11.34 5.57
C HIS A 94 -11.22 12.06 5.89
N ASP A 95 -11.16 12.54 7.12
CA ASP A 95 -9.98 13.16 7.67
C ASP A 95 -9.05 12.06 8.20
N TYR A 96 -8.12 11.60 7.37
CA TYR A 96 -7.19 10.54 7.73
C TYR A 96 -6.01 11.09 8.53
N MET A 97 -5.79 10.53 9.71
CA MET A 97 -4.72 10.89 10.65
C MET A 97 -3.63 9.83 10.75
N GLY A 98 -3.83 8.64 10.18
CA GLY A 98 -2.81 7.62 10.00
C GLY A 98 -3.12 6.74 8.79
N PHE A 99 -2.09 6.33 8.06
CA PHE A 99 -2.24 5.54 6.83
C PHE A 99 -1.03 4.65 6.56
N GLN A 100 -1.29 3.39 6.16
CA GLN A 100 -0.27 2.44 5.77
C GLN A 100 -0.73 1.59 4.58
N ALA A 101 0.04 1.65 3.48
CA ALA A 101 -0.21 0.85 2.30
C ALA A 101 0.21 -0.62 2.51
N THR A 102 -0.59 -1.55 1.97
CA THR A 102 -0.28 -2.98 1.98
C THR A 102 -0.48 -3.56 0.58
N LYS A 103 -0.06 -4.80 0.37
CA LYS A 103 -0.27 -5.51 -0.90
C LYS A 103 -1.75 -5.64 -1.29
N ASN A 104 -2.67 -5.59 -0.32
CA ASN A 104 -4.10 -5.80 -0.56
C ASN A 104 -4.92 -4.50 -0.51
N GLY A 105 -4.29 -3.35 -0.26
CA GLY A 105 -5.02 -2.13 0.04
C GLY A 105 -4.28 -1.21 0.97
N PHE A 106 -5.00 -0.69 1.95
CA PHE A 106 -4.40 0.13 3.00
C PHE A 106 -5.15 -0.03 4.32
N PHE A 107 -4.43 0.27 5.39
CA PHE A 107 -4.97 0.49 6.72
C PHE A 107 -4.97 1.99 6.99
N ALA A 108 -5.98 2.47 7.70
CA ALA A 108 -6.10 3.87 8.02
C ALA A 108 -6.79 4.09 9.36
N SER A 109 -6.65 5.31 9.88
CA SER A 109 -7.36 5.81 11.04
C SER A 109 -7.62 7.31 10.87
N GLY A 110 -8.59 7.85 11.60
CA GLY A 110 -8.87 9.28 11.58
C GLY A 110 -10.30 9.61 11.98
N HIS A 111 -10.91 10.57 11.31
CA HIS A 111 -12.26 11.05 11.56
C HIS A 111 -13.14 10.91 10.31
N PRO A 112 -14.44 10.63 10.48
CA PRO A 112 -15.36 10.56 9.35
C PRO A 112 -15.50 11.92 8.67
N GLU A 113 -15.87 11.91 7.39
CA GLU A 113 -16.18 13.14 6.67
C GLU A 113 -17.43 13.82 7.27
N PRO A 114 -17.54 15.17 7.20
CA PRO A 114 -18.70 15.88 7.73
C PRO A 114 -20.02 15.34 7.16
N GLY A 115 -20.97 15.03 8.04
CA GLY A 115 -22.29 14.53 7.66
C GLY A 115 -22.37 13.02 7.39
N ALA A 116 -21.24 12.30 7.41
CA ALA A 116 -21.27 10.84 7.32
C ALA A 116 -21.97 10.21 8.53
N ASN A 117 -22.74 9.15 8.28
CA ASN A 117 -23.40 8.36 9.33
C ASN A 117 -22.41 7.36 9.97
N LEU A 118 -21.30 7.88 10.49
CA LEU A 118 -20.23 7.11 11.13
C LEU A 118 -19.90 7.68 12.51
N LYS A 119 -19.38 6.83 13.40
CA LYS A 119 -18.86 7.29 14.69
C LYS A 119 -17.54 8.03 14.47
N ASN A 120 -17.28 8.97 15.37
CA ASN A 120 -16.06 9.74 15.41
C ASN A 120 -15.35 9.49 16.76
N PRO A 121 -14.07 9.08 16.79
CA PRO A 121 -13.18 8.80 15.66
C PRO A 121 -13.48 7.46 14.94
N LEU A 122 -12.85 7.24 13.78
CA LEU A 122 -13.01 6.03 12.96
C LEU A 122 -12.38 4.77 13.58
N GLY A 123 -11.42 4.88 14.51
CA GLY A 123 -10.66 3.69 14.93
C GLY A 123 -9.72 3.19 13.83
N LEU A 124 -9.29 1.93 13.98
CA LEU A 124 -8.51 1.24 12.97
C LEU A 124 -9.44 0.69 11.88
N MET A 125 -9.19 1.13 10.66
CA MET A 125 -9.94 0.78 9.46
C MET A 125 -9.04 0.11 8.43
N LYS A 126 -9.63 -0.68 7.53
CA LYS A 126 -8.96 -1.23 6.35
C LYS A 126 -9.81 -0.99 5.11
N SER A 127 -9.15 -0.66 3.99
CA SER A 127 -9.79 -0.64 2.68
C SER A 127 -9.07 -1.58 1.73
N SER A 128 -9.85 -2.32 0.94
CA SER A 128 -9.35 -3.17 -0.14
C SER A 128 -9.88 -2.75 -1.53
N ASP A 129 -10.63 -1.64 -1.61
CA ASP A 129 -11.24 -1.12 -2.85
C ASP A 129 -10.86 0.34 -3.14
N GLY A 130 -9.70 0.76 -2.63
CA GLY A 130 -9.16 2.09 -2.87
C GLY A 130 -9.83 3.21 -2.09
N GLY A 131 -10.45 2.89 -0.96
CA GLY A 131 -11.07 3.84 -0.04
C GLY A 131 -12.56 4.08 -0.30
N ASN A 132 -13.17 3.33 -1.22
CA ASN A 132 -14.61 3.41 -1.46
C ASN A 132 -15.41 2.75 -0.31
N THR A 133 -14.83 1.75 0.36
CA THR A 133 -15.35 1.21 1.61
C THR A 133 -14.25 1.07 2.66
N LEU A 134 -14.67 1.22 3.93
CA LEU A 134 -13.83 0.99 5.11
C LEU A 134 -14.41 -0.12 5.99
N GLU A 135 -13.65 -1.21 6.11
CA GLU A 135 -13.86 -2.27 7.08
C GLU A 135 -13.40 -1.81 8.47
N LYS A 136 -14.27 -1.97 9.47
CA LYS A 136 -13.99 -1.61 10.87
C LYS A 136 -13.26 -2.74 11.55
N LEU A 137 -12.00 -2.52 11.92
CA LEU A 137 -11.20 -3.56 12.58
C LEU A 137 -11.21 -3.44 14.09
N ALA A 138 -10.94 -2.25 14.63
CA ALA A 138 -10.86 -2.04 16.08
C ALA A 138 -11.11 -0.58 16.48
N PHE A 139 -11.57 -0.36 17.72
CA PHE A 139 -11.65 0.96 18.37
C PHE A 139 -12.55 2.00 17.66
N TYR A 140 -13.56 1.52 16.94
CA TYR A 140 -14.51 2.36 16.23
C TYR A 140 -15.32 3.25 17.18
N GLY A 141 -15.19 4.56 17.03
CA GLY A 141 -15.79 5.56 17.92
C GLY A 141 -15.01 5.80 19.21
N GLU A 142 -13.79 5.25 19.36
CA GLU A 142 -13.03 5.31 20.61
C GLU A 142 -11.66 5.97 20.46
N SER A 143 -10.95 5.71 19.36
CA SER A 143 -9.58 6.23 19.16
C SER A 143 -9.29 6.56 17.70
N ASP A 144 -8.42 7.52 17.49
CA ASP A 144 -7.71 7.75 16.24
C ASP A 144 -6.20 7.51 16.48
N PHE A 145 -5.51 6.99 15.46
CA PHE A 145 -4.13 6.55 15.56
C PHE A 145 -3.26 7.29 14.56
N HIS A 146 -2.52 8.28 15.05
CA HIS A 146 -1.48 9.00 14.31
C HIS A 146 -0.23 8.15 14.09
N ASN A 147 0.05 7.29 15.07
CA ASN A 147 1.24 6.45 15.10
C ASN A 147 0.85 5.01 14.76
N LEU A 148 0.80 4.72 13.47
CA LEU A 148 0.38 3.44 12.88
C LEU A 148 1.41 2.97 11.85
N ALA A 149 1.86 1.72 11.95
CA ALA A 149 2.67 1.05 10.94
C ALA A 149 2.09 -0.34 10.65
N VAL A 150 2.10 -0.77 9.38
CA VAL A 150 1.56 -2.07 8.98
C VAL A 150 2.49 -2.73 7.97
N GLY A 151 2.89 -3.97 8.24
CA GLY A 151 3.78 -4.71 7.34
C GLY A 151 3.12 -4.95 5.98
N TYR A 152 3.78 -4.54 4.90
CA TYR A 152 3.20 -4.55 3.54
C TYR A 152 2.64 -5.93 3.12
N ASN A 153 3.37 -7.01 3.42
CA ASN A 153 3.02 -8.37 3.00
C ASN A 153 2.25 -9.16 4.06
N THR A 154 2.56 -8.91 5.33
CA THR A 154 2.07 -9.68 6.48
C THR A 154 0.81 -9.08 7.08
N GLU A 155 0.58 -7.79 6.85
CA GLU A 155 -0.45 -6.98 7.52
C GLU A 155 -0.35 -7.05 9.05
N ALA A 156 0.84 -7.31 9.59
CA ALA A 156 1.11 -7.16 11.02
C ALA A 156 1.02 -5.66 11.36
N ILE A 157 0.13 -5.33 12.30
CA ILE A 157 -0.17 -3.97 12.72
C ILE A 157 0.66 -3.63 13.94
N TYR A 158 1.29 -2.47 13.92
CA TYR A 158 2.02 -1.87 15.02
C TYR A 158 1.43 -0.50 15.30
N LEU A 159 1.18 -0.22 16.58
CA LEU A 159 0.39 0.93 16.98
C LEU A 159 0.90 1.47 18.31
N TYR A 160 1.11 2.79 18.36
CA TYR A 160 1.28 3.48 19.63
C TYR A 160 -0.04 4.12 20.02
N ASN A 161 -0.64 3.61 21.10
CA ASN A 161 -1.87 4.14 21.65
C ASN A 161 -1.53 5.34 22.54
N GLU A 162 -1.93 6.54 22.11
CA GLU A 162 -1.62 7.79 22.82
C GLU A 162 -2.57 8.02 24.00
N ARG A 163 -3.82 7.60 23.87
CA ARG A 163 -4.86 7.75 24.91
C ARG A 163 -5.51 6.39 25.20
N PRO A 164 -5.72 6.02 26.46
CA PRO A 164 -6.41 4.78 26.78
C PRO A 164 -7.78 4.66 26.11
N ASN A 165 -8.16 3.45 25.70
CA ASN A 165 -9.47 3.11 25.18
C ASN A 165 -10.00 1.82 25.85
N SER A 166 -11.09 1.23 25.34
CA SER A 166 -11.73 0.08 25.98
C SER A 166 -10.83 -1.14 26.18
N LYS A 167 -9.77 -1.32 25.36
CA LYS A 167 -8.85 -2.47 25.48
C LYS A 167 -7.41 -2.10 25.76
N LEU A 168 -6.94 -0.95 25.29
CA LEU A 168 -5.52 -0.58 25.32
C LEU A 168 -5.30 0.57 26.30
N GLN A 169 -4.33 0.41 27.18
CA GLN A 169 -3.75 1.54 27.91
C GLN A 169 -2.81 2.32 26.99
N GLN A 170 -2.33 3.49 27.43
CA GLN A 170 -1.29 4.20 26.70
C GLN A 170 -0.04 3.31 26.53
N GLY A 171 0.52 3.27 25.32
CA GLY A 171 1.74 2.50 25.04
C GLY A 171 1.75 1.83 23.66
N PHE A 172 2.77 1.02 23.42
CA PHE A 172 3.00 0.39 22.12
C PHE A 172 2.50 -1.05 22.09
N TYR A 173 1.74 -1.37 21.04
CA TYR A 173 1.12 -2.66 20.82
C TYR A 173 1.35 -3.15 19.40
N PHE A 174 1.20 -4.45 19.22
CA PHE A 174 1.13 -5.05 17.89
C PHE A 174 0.02 -6.11 17.83
N SER A 175 -0.48 -6.33 16.62
CA SER A 175 -1.48 -7.34 16.28
C SER A 175 -1.07 -8.05 14.98
N THR A 176 -1.28 -9.36 14.91
CA THR A 176 -1.01 -10.18 13.72
C THR A 176 -2.28 -10.85 13.20
N ASN A 177 -3.45 -10.40 13.64
CA ASN A 177 -4.76 -10.95 13.29
C ASN A 177 -5.79 -9.83 13.05
N ASN A 178 -5.39 -8.82 12.28
CA ASN A 178 -6.25 -7.70 11.88
C ASN A 178 -6.87 -6.94 13.06
N GLY A 179 -6.13 -6.76 14.16
CA GLY A 179 -6.58 -5.94 15.29
C GLY A 179 -7.57 -6.63 16.24
N GLN A 180 -7.79 -7.94 16.10
CA GLN A 180 -8.64 -8.70 17.03
C GLN A 180 -7.96 -8.82 18.41
N ASP A 181 -6.69 -9.24 18.41
CA ASP A 181 -5.87 -9.37 19.62
C ASP A 181 -4.67 -8.42 19.57
N TRP A 182 -4.26 -7.95 20.76
CA TRP A 182 -3.19 -6.98 20.92
C TRP A 182 -2.18 -7.43 21.96
N LYS A 183 -0.89 -7.33 21.62
CA LYS A 183 0.23 -7.60 22.53
C LYS A 183 0.99 -6.32 22.80
N ASN A 184 1.16 -5.98 24.07
CA ASN A 184 2.00 -4.84 24.48
C ASN A 184 3.48 -5.20 24.28
N SER A 185 4.19 -4.41 23.47
CA SER A 185 5.62 -4.66 23.17
C SER A 185 6.54 -4.36 24.36
N LYS A 186 6.12 -3.49 25.28
CA LYS A 186 6.90 -2.89 26.39
C LYS A 186 8.17 -2.15 25.96
N LEU A 187 8.62 -2.32 24.72
CA LEU A 187 9.76 -1.64 24.10
C LEU A 187 11.01 -1.67 24.99
N LYS A 188 11.24 -2.79 25.67
CA LYS A 188 12.37 -2.94 26.60
C LYS A 188 13.68 -2.68 25.86
N GLY A 189 14.51 -1.80 26.41
CA GLY A 189 15.81 -1.42 25.84
C GLY A 189 15.83 -0.09 25.10
N LEU A 190 14.69 0.57 24.89
CA LEU A 190 14.66 1.96 24.44
C LEU A 190 14.79 2.90 25.64
N SER A 191 15.78 3.79 25.60
CA SER A 191 16.09 4.75 26.68
C SER A 191 15.41 6.11 26.50
N SER A 192 14.63 6.29 25.44
CA SER A 192 14.01 7.57 25.05
C SER A 192 12.57 7.38 24.59
N THR A 193 11.84 8.49 24.49
CA THR A 193 10.49 8.55 23.93
C THR A 193 10.51 8.20 22.44
N ILE A 194 9.57 7.36 22.00
CA ILE A 194 9.34 7.12 20.58
C ILE A 194 8.59 8.31 19.98
N HIS A 195 9.13 8.87 18.90
CA HIS A 195 8.48 9.93 18.13
C HIS A 195 7.86 9.43 16.81
N SER A 196 8.37 8.33 16.25
CA SER A 196 7.86 7.70 15.03
C SER A 196 8.42 6.27 14.90
N PHE A 197 7.73 5.43 14.13
CA PHE A 197 8.18 4.10 13.74
C PHE A 197 7.62 3.74 12.36
N SER A 198 8.34 2.86 11.65
CA SER A 198 7.93 2.29 10.36
C SER A 198 8.37 0.83 10.30
N VAL A 199 7.73 0.03 9.44
CA VAL A 199 7.98 -1.41 9.28
C VAL A 199 8.06 -1.80 7.82
#